data_AF-A0A960MG37-F1
#
_entry.id   AF-A0A960MG37-F1
#
_cell.length_a   1.000
_cell.length_b   1.000
_cell.length_c   1.000
_cell.angle_alpha   90.00
_cell.angle_beta   90.00
_cell.angle_gamma   90.00
#
_symmetry.space_group_name_H-M   'P 1'
#
loop_
_entity.id
_entity.type
_entity.pdbx_description
1 polymer ?
#
loop_
_entity_poly.entity_id
_entity_poly.type
_entity_poly.pdbx_seq_one_letter_code
_entity_poly.pdbx_strand_id
1 'polypeptide(L)'
;MKLPDRISLSVPQTGVGGLWFASVFLGMGSVVSSKEPGRVDFNRDIRPILSEHCYHCHGPDAETRDADLRLDIEAEAKKDLGGYFALVPGKPEDSEIWLRIDHDDPDEVMPPPKAKRNLTPEKKELFRRW
;
A
#
# COMPACT_ATOMS: atom_id res chain seq x y z
N MET A 1 66.75 -22.09 4.66
CA MET A 1 65.51 -22.74 5.11
C MET A 1 64.96 -23.61 3.99
N LYS A 2 65.12 -24.93 4.11
CA LYS A 2 64.45 -25.96 3.32
C LYS A 2 63.10 -26.23 3.98
N LEU A 3 62.01 -26.22 3.21
CA LEU A 3 60.74 -26.83 3.62
C LEU A 3 60.58 -28.13 2.81
N PRO A 4 60.33 -29.28 3.48
CA PRO A 4 60.38 -30.60 2.85
C PRO A 4 59.07 -31.03 2.17
N ASP A 5 59.25 -32.11 1.42
CA ASP A 5 58.38 -32.80 0.49
C ASP A 5 57.06 -33.35 1.04
N ARG A 6 56.15 -33.56 0.08
CA ARG A 6 54.84 -34.22 0.18
C ARG A 6 54.91 -35.65 0.75
N ILE A 7 53.92 -35.99 1.56
CA ILE A 7 53.43 -37.36 1.82
C ILE A 7 51.89 -37.24 1.71
N SER A 8 51.24 -37.57 0.59
CA SER A 8 50.88 -38.91 0.10
C SER A 8 50.25 -39.79 1.18
N LEU A 9 48.97 -39.58 1.46
CA LEU A 9 48.11 -40.63 1.98
C LEU A 9 46.88 -40.75 1.09
N SER A 10 46.85 -41.91 0.44
CA SER A 10 45.82 -42.46 -0.42
C SER A 10 44.50 -42.61 0.32
N VAL A 11 43.46 -41.92 -0.15
CA VAL A 11 42.07 -42.22 0.22
C VAL A 11 41.59 -43.39 -0.65
N PRO A 12 41.01 -44.46 -0.07
CA PRO A 12 40.55 -45.60 -0.84
C PRO A 12 39.28 -45.24 -1.63
N GLN A 13 39.29 -45.59 -2.91
CA GLN A 13 38.14 -45.56 -3.79
C GLN A 13 37.44 -46.92 -3.74
N THR A 14 36.30 -46.98 -3.05
CA THR A 14 35.28 -48.02 -3.13
C THR A 14 33.95 -47.33 -2.89
N GLY A 15 32.86 -47.50 -3.61
CA GLY A 15 32.49 -48.40 -4.67
C GLY A 15 31.02 -48.09 -4.98
N VAL A 16 30.66 -48.29 -6.24
CA VAL A 16 29.35 -48.15 -6.87
C VAL A 16 28.16 -48.47 -5.96
N GLY A 17 27.13 -47.61 -5.97
CA GLY A 17 25.83 -48.01 -5.44
C GLY A 17 24.81 -46.89 -5.28
N GLY A 18 23.99 -46.68 -6.30
CA GLY A 18 22.59 -46.35 -6.08
C GLY A 18 22.14 -44.90 -6.30
N LEU A 19 21.25 -44.79 -7.29
CA LEU A 19 20.03 -43.96 -7.23
C LEU A 19 20.24 -42.45 -7.39
N TRP A 20 20.14 -42.03 -8.65
CA TRP A 20 19.48 -40.82 -9.13
C TRP A 20 18.73 -40.03 -8.04
N PHE A 21 19.35 -38.98 -7.50
CA PHE A 21 18.60 -37.93 -6.82
C PHE A 21 17.87 -37.10 -7.88
N ALA A 22 16.75 -37.66 -8.37
CA ALA A 22 15.70 -36.88 -8.99
C ALA A 22 15.07 -36.05 -7.86
N SER A 23 15.60 -34.86 -7.62
CA SER A 23 14.95 -33.87 -6.77
C SER A 23 13.64 -33.49 -7.42
N VAL A 24 12.57 -34.16 -6.99
CA VAL A 24 11.20 -33.75 -7.20
C VAL A 24 11.08 -32.36 -6.57
N PHE A 25 11.12 -31.32 -7.39
CA PHE A 25 10.65 -30.00 -7.00
C PHE A 25 9.15 -30.13 -6.75
N LEU A 26 8.79 -30.40 -5.50
CA LEU A 26 7.42 -30.39 -5.05
C LEU A 26 6.88 -28.99 -5.33
N GLY A 27 5.96 -28.90 -6.28
CA GLY A 27 5.46 -27.67 -6.86
C GLY A 27 4.93 -26.72 -5.79
N MET A 28 5.57 -25.54 -5.70
CA MET A 28 5.00 -24.39 -5.00
C MET A 28 3.79 -23.93 -5.80
N GLY A 29 2.60 -24.42 -5.43
CA GLY A 29 1.35 -24.00 -6.06
C GLY A 29 1.22 -22.49 -5.96
N SER A 30 1.29 -21.80 -7.10
CA SER A 30 1.00 -20.37 -7.16
C SER A 30 -0.45 -20.14 -6.80
N VAL A 31 -0.69 -19.63 -5.59
CA VAL A 31 -1.99 -19.05 -5.24
C VAL A 31 -2.15 -17.77 -6.05
N VAL A 32 -2.81 -17.88 -7.21
CA VAL A 32 -3.23 -16.73 -7.99
C VAL A 32 -4.43 -16.13 -7.27
N SER A 33 -4.23 -15.00 -6.59
CA SER A 33 -5.32 -14.22 -6.00
C SER A 33 -6.24 -13.71 -7.12
N SER A 34 -7.49 -14.17 -7.13
CA SER A 34 -8.51 -13.73 -8.08
C SER A 34 -8.81 -12.24 -7.86
N LYS A 35 -8.27 -11.38 -8.71
CA LYS A 35 -8.68 -9.98 -8.81
C LYS A 35 -10.01 -9.94 -9.54
N GLU A 36 -11.11 -9.67 -8.85
CA GLU A 36 -12.38 -9.37 -9.51
C GLU A 36 -12.20 -8.11 -10.36
N PRO A 37 -12.33 -8.21 -11.70
CA PRO A 37 -12.26 -7.03 -12.56
C PRO A 37 -13.42 -6.09 -12.20
N GLY A 38 -13.09 -4.91 -11.67
CA GLY A 38 -14.05 -3.88 -11.29
C GLY A 38 -14.09 -3.53 -9.80
N ARG A 39 -13.55 -4.39 -8.91
CA ARG A 39 -13.49 -4.06 -7.48
C ARG A 39 -12.35 -3.07 -7.21
N VAL A 40 -12.72 -1.93 -6.62
CA VAL A 40 -11.76 -0.93 -6.13
C VAL A 40 -11.04 -1.51 -4.91
N ASP A 41 -9.70 -1.44 -4.93
CA ASP A 41 -8.84 -1.91 -3.87
C ASP A 41 -8.19 -0.72 -3.15
N PHE A 42 -8.24 -0.71 -1.82
CA PHE A 42 -7.71 0.40 -1.06
C PHE A 42 -6.20 0.62 -1.29
N ASN A 43 -5.39 -0.42 -1.20
CA ASN A 43 -3.93 -0.28 -1.25
C ASN A 43 -3.44 0.07 -2.66
N ARG A 44 -4.07 -0.49 -3.68
CA ARG A 44 -3.71 -0.28 -5.08
C ARG A 44 -4.28 1.02 -5.64
N ASP A 45 -5.53 1.34 -5.34
CA ASP A 45 -6.26 2.41 -6.03
C ASP A 45 -6.45 3.66 -5.16
N ILE A 46 -6.78 3.52 -3.87
CA ILE A 46 -7.17 4.65 -3.00
C ILE A 46 -6.01 5.25 -2.22
N ARG A 47 -5.15 4.41 -1.65
CA ARG A 47 -4.00 4.86 -0.85
C ARG A 47 -3.05 5.76 -1.66
N PRO A 48 -2.76 5.51 -2.96
CA PRO A 48 -1.98 6.45 -3.75
C PRO A 48 -2.67 7.81 -3.91
N ILE A 49 -4.01 7.83 -4.07
CA ILE A 49 -4.79 9.08 -4.16
C ILE A 49 -4.65 9.86 -2.85
N LEU A 50 -4.89 9.22 -1.71
CA LEU A 50 -4.76 9.86 -0.40
C LEU A 50 -3.34 10.39 -0.14
N SER A 51 -2.32 9.60 -0.51
CA SER A 51 -0.92 9.98 -0.33
C SER A 51 -0.49 11.16 -1.19
N GLU A 52 -0.97 11.23 -2.42
CA GLU A 52 -0.60 12.29 -3.37
C GLU A 52 -1.35 13.60 -3.09
N HIS A 53 -2.63 13.48 -2.72
CA HIS A 53 -3.56 14.61 -2.71
C HIS A 53 -3.92 15.11 -1.30
N CYS A 54 -3.89 14.25 -0.28
CA CYS A 54 -4.49 14.57 1.03
C CYS A 54 -3.45 14.69 2.17
N TYR A 55 -2.46 13.78 2.21
CA TYR A 55 -1.56 13.67 3.36
C TYR A 55 -0.58 14.84 3.55
N HIS A 56 -0.44 15.72 2.56
CA HIS A 56 0.38 16.92 2.74
C HIS A 56 -0.16 17.84 3.84
N CYS A 57 -1.49 17.97 3.91
CA CYS A 57 -2.19 18.82 4.87
C CYS A 57 -2.91 18.02 5.97
N HIS A 58 -3.21 16.73 5.75
CA HIS A 58 -3.95 15.89 6.70
C HIS A 58 -3.23 14.56 6.97
N GLY A 59 -1.90 14.59 7.00
CA GLY A 59 -1.06 13.41 7.18
C GLY A 59 -0.19 13.48 8.43
N PRO A 60 0.93 12.72 8.45
CA PRO A 60 1.73 12.53 9.66
C PRO A 60 2.52 13.76 10.12
N ASP A 61 2.87 14.66 9.20
CA ASP A 61 3.55 15.90 9.54
C ASP A 61 2.65 16.78 10.41
N ALA A 62 3.14 17.25 11.55
CA ALA A 62 2.38 18.10 12.47
C ALA A 62 2.49 19.58 12.11
N GLU A 63 3.57 19.99 11.43
CA GLU A 63 3.83 21.40 11.11
C GLU A 63 2.93 21.89 9.98
N THR A 64 2.52 20.99 9.09
CA THR A 64 1.64 21.28 7.96
C THR A 64 0.21 20.77 8.17
N ARG A 65 -0.11 20.24 9.36
CA ARG A 65 -1.40 19.57 9.60
C ARG A 65 -2.52 20.56 9.84
N ASP A 66 -3.52 20.48 8.98
CA ASP A 66 -4.75 21.24 9.11
C ASP A 66 -5.79 20.45 9.92
N ALA A 67 -6.49 21.18 10.80
CA ALA A 67 -7.57 20.68 11.67
C ALA A 67 -7.18 19.51 12.60
N ASP A 68 -5.88 19.30 12.83
CA ASP A 68 -5.32 18.12 13.51
C ASP A 68 -5.87 16.78 12.97
N LEU A 69 -6.27 16.77 11.69
CA LEU A 69 -6.88 15.62 11.06
C LEU A 69 -5.82 14.67 10.50
N ARG A 70 -5.95 13.37 10.81
CA ARG A 70 -5.04 12.30 10.40
C ARG A 70 -5.75 11.32 9.47
N LEU A 71 -5.70 11.59 8.17
CA LEU A 71 -6.25 10.69 7.14
C LEU A 71 -5.35 9.48 6.87
N ASP A 72 -4.08 9.54 7.27
CA ASP A 72 -3.10 8.46 7.10
C ASP A 72 -3.25 7.32 8.13
N ILE A 73 -4.00 7.56 9.22
CA ILE A 73 -4.31 6.56 10.25
C ILE A 73 -5.79 6.22 10.16
N GLU A 74 -6.11 4.97 9.86
CA GLU A 74 -7.50 4.52 9.66
C GLU A 74 -8.41 4.82 10.85
N ALA A 75 -7.94 4.55 12.08
CA ALA A 75 -8.71 4.79 13.30
C ALA A 75 -9.03 6.28 13.48
N GLU A 76 -8.10 7.16 13.13
CA GLU A 76 -8.29 8.62 13.23
C GLU A 76 -9.16 9.16 12.10
N ALA A 77 -9.04 8.62 10.89
CA ALA A 77 -9.89 9.00 9.75
C ALA A 77 -11.37 8.64 9.98
N LYS A 78 -11.65 7.62 10.79
CA LYS A 78 -13.00 7.10 11.07
C LYS A 78 -13.54 7.49 12.44
N LYS A 79 -12.83 8.33 13.21
CA LYS A 79 -13.29 8.76 14.53
C LYS A 79 -14.37 9.83 14.41
N ASP A 80 -15.18 9.95 15.45
CA ASP A 80 -16.12 11.05 15.60
C ASP A 80 -15.36 12.37 15.85
N LEU A 81 -15.67 13.39 15.06
CA LEU A 81 -15.09 14.73 15.10
C LEU A 81 -16.02 15.76 15.77
N GLY A 82 -16.99 15.29 16.58
CA GLY A 82 -17.94 16.13 17.31
C GLY A 82 -19.33 16.16 16.70
N GLY A 83 -19.79 15.03 16.16
CA GLY A 83 -21.08 14.85 15.50
C GLY A 83 -21.00 14.52 14.00
N TYR A 84 -19.78 14.42 13.45
CA TYR A 84 -19.52 14.06 12.05
C TYR A 84 -18.21 13.29 11.92
N PHE A 85 -17.97 12.69 10.75
CA PHE A 85 -16.82 11.82 10.50
C PHE A 85 -16.06 12.27 9.25
N ALA A 86 -14.74 12.19 9.28
CA ALA A 86 -13.94 12.46 8.08
C ALA A 86 -14.19 11.40 6.99
N LEU A 87 -14.26 10.12 7.39
CA LEU A 87 -14.51 9.00 6.49
C LEU A 87 -15.49 7.99 7.12
N VAL A 88 -16.58 7.72 6.43
CA VAL A 88 -17.54 6.66 6.75
C VAL A 88 -17.46 5.60 5.64
N PRO A 89 -17.00 4.36 5.94
CA PRO A 89 -16.84 3.33 4.93
C PRO A 89 -18.11 3.05 4.12
N GLY A 90 -18.01 3.12 2.79
CA GLY A 90 -19.12 2.85 1.87
C GLY A 90 -20.24 3.88 1.89
N LYS A 91 -20.04 5.05 2.52
CA LYS A 91 -21.03 6.13 2.60
C LYS A 91 -20.39 7.48 2.27
N PRO A 92 -20.14 7.78 0.99
CA PRO A 92 -19.51 9.03 0.59
C PRO A 92 -20.34 10.25 1.03
N GLU A 93 -21.67 10.16 1.03
CA GLU A 93 -22.56 11.25 1.45
C GLU A 93 -22.48 11.56 2.96
N ASP A 94 -22.06 10.60 3.78
CA ASP A 94 -21.85 10.77 5.23
C ASP A 94 -20.36 11.07 5.56
N SER A 95 -19.50 11.19 4.55
CA SER A 95 -18.04 11.36 4.70
C SER A 95 -17.60 12.77 4.34
N GLU A 96 -17.12 13.54 5.32
CA GLU A 96 -16.66 14.92 5.08
C GLU A 96 -15.59 14.98 3.98
N ILE A 97 -14.68 14.00 3.90
CA ILE A 97 -13.64 13.97 2.86
C ILE A 97 -14.23 13.99 1.44
N TRP A 98 -15.34 13.28 1.21
CA TRP A 98 -15.99 13.26 -0.09
C TRP A 98 -16.72 14.58 -0.36
N LEU A 99 -17.45 15.10 0.62
CA LEU A 99 -18.13 16.39 0.51
C LEU A 99 -17.16 17.51 0.14
N ARG A 100 -15.93 17.48 0.69
CA ARG A 100 -14.86 18.42 0.35
C ARG A 100 -14.28 18.19 -1.04
N ILE A 101 -14.13 16.93 -1.47
CA ILE A 101 -13.64 16.60 -2.82
C ILE A 101 -14.63 17.05 -3.90
N ASP A 102 -15.93 16.98 -3.63
CA ASP A 102 -17.03 17.28 -4.57
C ASP A 102 -17.63 18.69 -4.39
N HIS A 103 -16.94 19.57 -3.66
CA HIS A 103 -17.41 20.93 -3.43
C HIS A 103 -17.02 21.88 -4.58
N ASP A 104 -17.89 22.85 -4.88
CA ASP A 104 -17.66 23.86 -5.93
C ASP A 104 -16.97 25.13 -5.42
N ASP A 105 -17.15 25.47 -4.14
CA ASP A 105 -16.51 26.64 -3.52
C ASP A 105 -14.99 26.44 -3.37
N PRO A 106 -14.14 27.32 -3.94
CA PRO A 106 -12.68 27.22 -3.84
C PRO A 106 -12.10 27.30 -2.42
N ASP A 107 -12.86 27.84 -1.46
CA ASP A 107 -12.44 27.94 -0.06
C ASP A 107 -12.78 26.67 0.75
N GLU A 108 -13.75 25.89 0.28
CA GLU A 108 -14.20 24.65 0.94
C GLU A 108 -13.64 23.38 0.26
N VAL A 109 -13.38 23.46 -1.06
CA VAL A 109 -12.93 22.31 -1.85
C VAL A 109 -11.56 21.82 -1.43
N MET A 110 -11.41 20.50 -1.31
CA MET A 110 -10.16 19.85 -1.02
C MET A 110 -9.72 18.90 -2.16
N PRO A 111 -8.43 18.92 -2.55
CA PRO A 111 -7.39 19.82 -2.06
C PRO A 111 -7.59 21.27 -2.51
N PRO A 112 -7.13 22.27 -1.73
CA PRO A 112 -7.31 23.67 -2.08
C PRO A 112 -6.64 23.97 -3.44
N PRO A 113 -7.23 24.79 -4.32
CA PRO A 113 -6.67 25.06 -5.65
C PRO A 113 -5.21 25.56 -5.62
N LYS A 114 -4.86 26.34 -4.59
CA LYS A 114 -3.49 26.82 -4.34
C LYS A 114 -2.46 25.71 -4.11
N ALA A 115 -2.89 24.55 -3.62
CA ALA A 115 -2.02 23.41 -3.36
C ALA A 115 -1.59 22.68 -4.63
N LYS A 116 -2.26 22.94 -5.77
CA LYS A 116 -2.00 22.34 -7.09
C LYS A 116 -1.94 20.81 -7.06
N ARG A 117 -2.86 20.21 -6.30
CA ARG A 117 -2.95 18.75 -6.08
C ARG A 117 -4.37 18.25 -6.33
N ASN A 118 -5.10 18.86 -7.25
CA ASN A 118 -6.50 18.52 -7.50
C ASN A 118 -6.62 17.09 -8.06
N LEU A 119 -7.71 16.40 -7.71
CA LEU A 119 -8.00 15.09 -8.26
C LEU A 119 -8.53 15.22 -9.69
N THR A 120 -8.14 14.30 -10.56
CA THR A 120 -8.78 14.14 -11.87
C THR A 120 -10.18 13.54 -11.69
N PRO A 121 -11.10 13.71 -12.67
CA PRO A 121 -12.43 13.10 -12.61
C PRO A 121 -12.39 11.58 -12.37
N GLU A 122 -11.44 10.88 -12.96
CA GLU A 122 -11.28 9.43 -12.80
C GLU A 122 -10.85 9.04 -11.38
N LYS A 123 -9.97 9.84 -10.76
CA LYS A 123 -9.55 9.65 -9.36
C LYS A 123 -10.71 9.94 -8.41
N LYS A 124 -11.52 10.99 -8.67
CA LYS A 124 -12.73 11.28 -7.89
C LYS A 124 -13.71 10.10 -7.96
N GLU A 125 -13.95 9.57 -9.15
CA GLU A 125 -14.87 8.43 -9.33
C GLU A 125 -14.35 7.13 -8.71
N LEU A 126 -13.04 6.88 -8.75
CA LEU A 126 -12.44 5.78 -7.99
C LEU A 126 -12.67 5.93 -6.49
N PHE A 127 -12.46 7.15 -5.97
CA PHE A 127 -12.63 7.46 -4.56
C PHE A 127 -14.09 7.33 -4.11
N ARG A 128 -15.04 7.84 -4.91
CA ARG A 128 -16.49 7.78 -4.61
C ARG A 128 -17.02 6.35 -4.53
N ARG A 129 -16.54 5.47 -5.42
CA ARG A 129 -17.01 4.07 -5.51
C ARG A 129 -16.48 3.19 -4.39
N TRP A 130 -15.40 3.60 -3.74
CA TRP A 130 -14.78 2.87 -2.63
C TRP A 130 -15.49 3.20 -1.31
#